data_AF-J4VQD2-F1
#
_entry.id   AF-J4VQD2-F1
#
_cell.length_a   1.000
_cell.length_b   1.000
_cell.length_c   1.000
_cell.angle_alpha   90.00
_cell.angle_beta   90.00
_cell.angle_gamma   90.00
#
_symmetry.space_group_name_H-M   'P 1'
#
loop_
_entity.id
_entity.type
_entity.pdbx_description
1 polymer ?
#
loop_
_entity_poly.entity_id
_entity_poly.type
_entity_poly.pdbx_seq_one_letter_code
_entity_poly.pdbx_strand_id
1 'polypeptide(L)'
;MQRPAVVAAIQSLAGVYVHDYLPCDEVRYLVNKRFAIAEARLSELLQVADNLDESESGELVTLASLLSMQDVVLTERRLQRPHYPRWLTGLKQAENVLQRTDPGCRFYKESNVQVSALRLSQTVIVGRAVILAQLMMPLPRLTTFNPSAETSRFGFLLYGSKSDIYEIHGGCGFSKRLLHIFSQVNYCSARILQECETPIVPVTADQLYDQLLQLRQWSGEFDSWDAAKNRSQPIEWIRQAGENYVVQEAKQMTVVTAEAWRLAGMVYLQCRLFRLPRNHQMVVDNIADLAKCISIMPTSGFIFTAQAPLLPVFILGLLATIPEHGLVADAWFQHVIETPVRSSVPPLYQALRRIQSWMNRKAPVPALSTEPDCGIAKRQPWWELMVSKVKKWENEVLCLT
;
A
#
# COMPACT_ATOMS: atom_id res chain seq x y z
N MET A 1 1.94 5.03 -31.04
CA MET A 1 3.19 4.41 -31.54
C MET A 1 3.61 3.34 -30.54
N GLN A 2 3.82 2.09 -30.97
CA GLN A 2 4.27 1.02 -30.06
C GLN A 2 5.66 1.36 -29.54
N ARG A 3 5.85 1.30 -28.22
CA ARG A 3 7.17 1.50 -27.58
C ARG A 3 7.84 0.14 -27.39
N PRO A 4 8.85 -0.23 -28.19
CA PRO A 4 9.38 -1.60 -28.21
C PRO A 4 9.92 -2.05 -26.85
N ALA A 5 10.53 -1.14 -26.08
CA ALA A 5 11.04 -1.42 -24.74
C ALA A 5 9.92 -1.70 -23.73
N VAL A 6 8.81 -0.95 -23.78
CA VAL A 6 7.65 -1.20 -22.91
C VAL A 6 7.03 -2.55 -23.22
N VAL A 7 6.90 -2.88 -24.51
CA VAL A 7 6.44 -4.22 -24.93
C VAL A 7 7.39 -5.30 -24.42
N ALA A 8 8.70 -5.08 -24.50
CA ALA A 8 9.69 -6.01 -23.97
C ALA A 8 9.57 -6.17 -22.44
N ALA A 9 9.34 -5.08 -21.69
CA ALA A 9 9.12 -5.14 -20.24
C ALA A 9 7.86 -5.96 -19.89
N ILE A 10 6.75 -5.72 -20.60
CA ILE A 10 5.50 -6.49 -20.43
C ILE A 10 5.73 -7.98 -20.73
N GLN A 11 6.38 -8.29 -21.86
CA GLN A 11 6.67 -9.67 -22.27
C GLN A 11 7.61 -10.36 -21.28
N SER A 12 8.60 -9.65 -20.74
CA SER A 12 9.52 -10.18 -19.74
C SER A 12 8.77 -10.49 -18.43
N LEU A 13 7.93 -9.58 -17.94
CA LEU A 13 7.14 -9.80 -16.73
C LEU A 13 6.12 -10.94 -16.91
N ALA A 14 5.38 -10.96 -18.02
CA ALA A 14 4.42 -12.03 -18.32
C ALA A 14 5.14 -13.38 -18.48
N GLY A 15 6.30 -13.39 -19.14
CA GLY A 15 7.07 -14.61 -19.34
C GLY A 15 7.61 -15.22 -18.06
N VAL A 16 7.81 -14.44 -16.98
CA VAL A 16 8.12 -14.98 -15.64
C VAL A 16 6.98 -15.88 -15.16
N TYR A 17 5.73 -15.41 -15.27
CA TYR A 17 4.57 -16.23 -14.89
C TYR A 17 4.39 -17.44 -15.80
N VAL A 18 4.59 -17.29 -17.11
CA VAL A 18 4.52 -18.43 -18.05
C VAL A 18 5.56 -19.49 -17.69
N HIS A 19 6.79 -19.08 -17.33
CA HIS A 19 7.86 -19.99 -16.94
C HIS A 19 7.52 -20.82 -15.69
N ASP A 20 6.69 -20.31 -14.78
CA ASP A 20 6.25 -21.06 -13.59
C ASP A 20 5.33 -22.24 -13.95
N TYR A 21 4.54 -22.11 -15.01
CA TYR A 21 3.67 -23.19 -15.51
C TYR A 21 4.35 -24.07 -16.56
N LEU A 22 5.25 -23.50 -17.36
CA LEU A 22 5.99 -24.18 -18.42
C LEU A 22 7.49 -23.89 -18.29
N PRO A 23 8.19 -24.60 -17.39
CA PRO A 23 9.62 -24.38 -17.16
C PRO A 23 10.42 -24.94 -18.34
N CYS A 24 10.77 -24.08 -19.30
CA CYS A 24 11.65 -24.44 -20.41
C CYS A 24 12.70 -23.35 -20.68
N ASP A 25 13.86 -23.79 -21.18
CA ASP A 25 15.02 -22.92 -21.41
C ASP A 25 14.76 -21.82 -22.44
N GLU A 26 13.89 -22.08 -23.41
CA GLU A 26 13.53 -21.11 -24.44
C GLU A 26 12.72 -19.94 -23.86
N VAL A 27 11.72 -20.22 -23.01
CA VAL A 27 10.98 -19.17 -22.29
C VAL A 27 11.93 -18.39 -21.39
N ARG A 28 12.81 -19.08 -20.63
CA ARG A 28 13.81 -18.43 -19.79
C ARG A 28 14.74 -17.50 -20.58
N TYR A 29 15.25 -17.96 -21.72
CA TYR A 29 16.10 -17.17 -22.60
C TYR A 29 15.36 -15.94 -23.15
N LEU A 30 14.11 -16.11 -23.61
CA LEU A 30 13.29 -15.02 -24.12
C LEU A 30 12.98 -13.98 -23.04
N VAL A 31 12.62 -14.41 -21.82
CA VAL A 31 12.37 -13.52 -20.68
C VAL A 31 13.58 -12.63 -20.41
N ASN A 32 14.77 -13.22 -20.34
CA ASN A 32 16.02 -12.50 -20.08
C ASN A 32 16.40 -11.57 -21.24
N LYS A 33 16.22 -12.01 -22.49
CA LYS A 33 16.45 -11.16 -23.67
C LYS A 33 15.53 -9.94 -23.67
N ARG A 34 14.25 -10.12 -23.35
CA ARG A 34 13.27 -9.03 -23.27
C ARG A 34 13.56 -8.11 -22.10
N PHE A 35 14.00 -8.65 -20.96
CA PHE A 35 14.46 -7.85 -19.82
C PHE A 35 15.61 -6.92 -20.22
N ALA A 36 16.66 -7.46 -20.86
CA ALA A 36 17.83 -6.69 -21.25
C ALA A 36 17.48 -5.52 -22.20
N ILE A 37 16.54 -5.71 -23.12
CA ILE A 37 16.05 -4.64 -24.01
C ILE A 37 15.38 -3.52 -23.20
N ALA A 38 14.50 -3.88 -22.26
CA ALA A 38 13.79 -2.92 -21.43
C ALA A 38 14.74 -2.18 -20.46
N GLU A 39 15.70 -2.90 -19.86
CA GLU A 39 16.72 -2.36 -18.96
C GLU A 39 17.65 -1.38 -19.67
N ALA A 40 18.10 -1.71 -20.89
CA ALA A 40 18.93 -0.82 -21.69
C ALA A 40 18.22 0.52 -21.95
N ARG A 41 16.95 0.47 -22.38
CA ARG A 41 16.16 1.69 -22.60
C ARG A 41 15.89 2.48 -21.32
N LEU A 42 15.59 1.80 -20.21
CA LEU A 42 15.44 2.47 -18.93
C LEU A 42 16.74 3.18 -18.51
N SER A 43 17.88 2.54 -18.74
CA SER A 43 19.20 3.11 -18.44
C SER A 43 19.49 4.37 -19.25
N GLU A 44 19.18 4.36 -20.55
CA GLU A 44 19.27 5.54 -21.42
C GLU A 44 18.41 6.70 -20.89
N LEU A 45 17.13 6.44 -20.59
CA LEU A 45 16.21 7.45 -20.10
C LEU A 45 16.64 8.04 -18.76
N LEU A 46 17.23 7.22 -17.88
CA LEU A 46 17.75 7.66 -16.58
C LEU A 46 18.95 8.60 -16.72
N GLN A 47 19.80 8.42 -17.74
CA GLN A 47 20.95 9.30 -17.97
C GLN A 47 20.56 10.74 -18.32
N VAL A 48 19.40 10.91 -18.97
CA VAL A 48 18.86 12.21 -19.39
C VAL A 48 17.56 12.57 -18.67
N ALA A 49 17.32 11.99 -17.48
CA ALA A 49 16.08 12.14 -16.73
C ALA A 49 15.67 13.61 -16.51
N ASP A 50 16.63 14.52 -16.46
CA ASP A 50 16.43 15.96 -16.27
C ASP A 50 15.80 16.67 -17.47
N ASN A 51 15.94 16.12 -18.67
CA ASN A 51 15.58 16.75 -19.93
C ASN A 51 14.54 15.97 -20.75
N LEU A 52 13.85 15.00 -20.14
CA LEU A 52 12.84 14.20 -20.81
C LEU A 52 11.60 15.02 -21.16
N ASP A 53 11.03 14.77 -22.33
CA ASP A 53 9.70 15.26 -22.66
C ASP A 53 8.61 14.48 -21.89
N GLU A 54 7.33 14.88 -22.05
CA GLU A 54 6.20 14.21 -21.38
C GLU A 54 6.05 12.73 -21.82
N SER A 55 6.30 12.46 -23.10
CA SER A 55 6.21 11.13 -23.69
C SER A 55 7.30 10.22 -23.10
N GLU A 56 8.55 10.65 -23.11
CA GLU A 56 9.71 9.94 -22.57
C GLU A 56 9.63 9.77 -21.05
N SER A 57 9.17 10.79 -20.33
CA SER A 57 8.90 10.70 -18.89
C SER A 57 7.87 9.60 -18.59
N GLY A 58 6.79 9.55 -19.38
CA GLY A 58 5.83 8.45 -19.30
C GLY A 58 6.44 7.09 -19.67
N GLU A 59 7.44 7.04 -20.55
CA GLU A 59 8.16 5.79 -20.88
C GLU A 59 8.96 5.30 -19.68
N LEU A 60 9.76 6.19 -19.10
CA LEU A 60 10.60 5.92 -17.95
C LEU A 60 9.76 5.39 -16.79
N VAL A 61 8.68 6.09 -16.43
CA VAL A 61 7.78 5.68 -15.33
C VAL A 61 7.18 4.29 -15.59
N THR A 62 6.79 4.00 -16.83
CA THR A 62 6.25 2.69 -17.20
C THR A 62 7.30 1.58 -17.09
N LEU A 63 8.49 1.80 -17.64
CA LEU A 63 9.58 0.83 -17.60
C LEU A 63 10.06 0.58 -16.17
N ALA A 64 10.29 1.65 -15.40
CA ALA A 64 10.66 1.57 -14.01
C ALA A 64 9.63 0.79 -13.18
N SER A 65 8.33 1.02 -13.42
CA SER A 65 7.25 0.29 -12.74
C SER A 65 7.24 -1.20 -13.10
N LEU A 66 7.28 -1.54 -14.39
CA LEU A 66 7.23 -2.93 -14.86
C LEU A 66 8.45 -3.74 -14.42
N LEU A 67 9.66 -3.19 -14.57
CA LEU A 67 10.89 -3.87 -14.13
C LEU A 67 10.96 -4.00 -12.61
N SER A 68 10.44 -3.01 -11.87
CA SER A 68 10.32 -3.11 -10.41
C SER A 68 9.33 -4.20 -9.99
N MET A 69 8.18 -4.30 -10.68
CA MET A 69 7.21 -5.38 -10.42
C MET A 69 7.80 -6.76 -10.72
N GLN A 70 8.75 -6.86 -11.65
CA GLN A 70 9.47 -8.12 -11.87
C GLN A 70 10.32 -8.52 -10.65
N ASP A 71 11.01 -7.57 -10.01
CA ASP A 71 11.75 -7.81 -8.76
C ASP A 71 10.81 -8.07 -7.56
N VAL A 72 9.59 -7.51 -7.58
CA VAL A 72 8.53 -7.88 -6.63
C VAL A 72 8.18 -9.36 -6.80
N VAL A 73 7.93 -9.86 -8.01
CA VAL A 73 7.48 -11.26 -8.15
C VAL A 73 8.64 -12.25 -8.03
N LEU A 74 9.85 -11.92 -8.49
CA LEU A 74 11.05 -12.76 -8.37
C LEU A 74 11.66 -12.69 -6.96
N THR A 75 10.91 -13.14 -5.96
CA THR A 75 11.25 -13.08 -4.53
C THR A 75 12.63 -13.66 -4.20
N GLU A 76 13.05 -14.71 -4.90
CA GLU A 76 14.34 -15.38 -4.76
C GLU A 76 15.52 -14.54 -5.26
N ARG A 77 15.27 -13.51 -6.06
CA ARG A 77 16.27 -12.58 -6.61
C ARG A 77 16.32 -11.24 -5.87
N ARG A 78 15.39 -11.02 -4.94
CA ARG A 78 15.34 -9.78 -4.16
C ARG A 78 16.63 -9.61 -3.38
N LEU A 79 17.15 -8.38 -3.40
CA LEU A 79 18.35 -8.04 -2.66
C LEU A 79 18.07 -8.05 -1.16
N GLN A 80 18.88 -8.81 -0.44
CA GLN A 80 18.94 -8.79 1.02
C GLN A 80 19.92 -7.72 1.51
N ARG A 81 19.79 -7.36 2.78
CA ARG A 81 20.69 -6.42 3.46
C ARG A 81 22.16 -6.85 3.36
N PRO A 82 23.09 -5.88 3.27
CA PRO A 82 22.91 -4.44 3.47
C PRO A 82 22.37 -3.66 2.25
N HIS A 83 22.09 -4.35 1.13
CA HIS A 83 21.62 -3.72 -0.09
C HIS A 83 20.18 -3.22 0.03
N TYR A 84 19.86 -2.19 -0.76
CA TYR A 84 18.51 -1.65 -0.86
C TYR A 84 17.73 -2.40 -1.95
N PRO A 85 16.44 -2.72 -1.74
CA PRO A 85 15.63 -3.45 -2.73
C PRO A 85 15.54 -2.70 -4.07
N ARG A 86 15.70 -3.44 -5.18
CA ARG A 86 15.66 -2.87 -6.53
C ARG A 86 14.26 -2.36 -6.87
N TRP A 87 13.22 -3.13 -6.56
CA TRP A 87 11.83 -2.72 -6.80
C TRP A 87 11.52 -1.34 -6.20
N LEU A 88 11.91 -1.11 -4.94
CA LEU A 88 11.63 0.17 -4.28
C LEU A 88 12.51 1.30 -4.85
N THR A 89 13.74 0.98 -5.27
CA THR A 89 14.63 1.95 -5.90
C THR A 89 14.06 2.43 -7.23
N GLY A 90 13.63 1.50 -8.09
CA GLY A 90 13.03 1.83 -9.39
C GLY A 90 11.74 2.64 -9.24
N LEU A 91 10.87 2.25 -8.32
CA LEU A 91 9.61 2.98 -8.05
C LEU A 91 9.83 4.37 -7.45
N LYS A 92 10.89 4.58 -6.64
CA LYS A 92 11.29 5.92 -6.18
C LYS A 92 11.82 6.80 -7.31
N GLN A 93 12.52 6.23 -8.30
CA GLN A 93 12.91 7.00 -9.49
C GLN A 93 11.67 7.40 -10.30
N ALA A 94 10.71 6.49 -10.46
CA ALA A 94 9.43 6.79 -11.09
C ALA A 94 8.65 7.88 -10.34
N GLU A 95 8.63 7.83 -9.00
CA GLU A 95 8.03 8.85 -8.13
C GLU A 95 8.64 10.24 -8.38
N ASN A 96 9.97 10.34 -8.41
CA ASN A 96 10.66 11.61 -8.67
C ASN A 96 10.28 12.19 -10.03
N VAL A 97 10.19 11.35 -11.08
CA VAL A 97 9.77 11.80 -12.42
C VAL A 97 8.31 12.23 -12.43
N LEU A 98 7.41 11.50 -11.75
CA LEU A 98 6.01 11.89 -11.61
C LEU A 98 5.85 13.25 -10.92
N GLN A 99 6.61 13.51 -9.86
CA GLN A 99 6.59 14.78 -9.14
C GLN A 99 7.16 15.94 -9.97
N ARG A 100 8.20 15.69 -10.76
CA ARG A 100 8.80 16.71 -11.63
C ARG A 100 7.94 17.06 -12.85
N THR A 101 7.22 16.06 -13.37
CA THR A 101 6.30 16.22 -14.50
C THR A 101 4.86 16.41 -14.06
N ASP A 102 4.66 16.83 -12.82
CA ASP A 102 3.35 17.08 -12.21
C ASP A 102 2.61 18.17 -13.02
N PRO A 103 1.51 17.82 -13.73
CA PRO A 103 0.76 18.80 -14.51
C PRO A 103 -0.01 19.79 -13.63
N GLY A 104 -0.25 19.46 -12.36
CA GLY A 104 -0.96 20.28 -11.37
C GLY A 104 -0.27 21.60 -11.07
N CYS A 105 1.06 21.70 -11.25
CA CYS A 105 1.76 22.98 -11.13
C CYS A 105 1.26 24.07 -12.10
N ARG A 106 0.56 23.68 -13.18
CA ARG A 106 0.01 24.59 -14.19
C ARG A 106 -1.41 25.07 -13.89
N PHE A 107 -2.12 24.42 -12.96
CA PHE A 107 -3.54 24.68 -12.72
C PHE A 107 -3.79 25.22 -11.32
N TYR A 108 -4.70 26.18 -11.20
CA TYR A 108 -5.10 26.74 -9.90
C TYR A 108 -5.90 25.76 -9.03
N LYS A 109 -6.54 24.74 -9.64
CA LYS A 109 -7.28 23.68 -8.94
C LYS A 109 -6.89 22.31 -9.48
N GLU A 110 -6.56 21.39 -8.58
CA GLU A 110 -6.24 19.98 -8.91
C GLU A 110 -7.39 19.27 -9.64
N SER A 111 -8.63 19.68 -9.39
CA SER A 111 -9.83 19.15 -10.05
C SER A 111 -9.90 19.44 -11.56
N ASN A 112 -9.13 20.42 -12.04
CA ASN A 112 -9.09 20.80 -13.44
C ASN A 112 -8.02 20.02 -14.22
N VAL A 113 -7.16 19.28 -13.50
CA VAL A 113 -6.10 18.48 -14.11
C VAL A 113 -6.73 17.25 -14.75
N GLN A 114 -6.66 17.19 -16.08
CA GLN A 114 -7.02 15.99 -16.83
C GLN A 114 -5.77 15.15 -17.06
N VAL A 115 -5.84 13.86 -16.73
CA VAL A 115 -4.75 12.91 -16.96
C VAL A 115 -5.23 11.77 -17.83
N SER A 116 -4.33 11.24 -18.66
CA SER A 116 -4.60 10.03 -19.44
C SER A 116 -4.77 8.81 -18.52
N ALA A 117 -5.46 7.78 -19.00
CA ALA A 117 -5.61 6.52 -18.27
C ALA A 117 -4.25 5.89 -17.90
N LEU A 118 -3.26 5.99 -18.80
CA LEU A 118 -1.89 5.55 -18.53
C LEU A 118 -1.27 6.32 -17.36
N ARG A 119 -1.35 7.65 -17.37
CA ARG A 119 -0.80 8.49 -16.29
C ARG A 119 -1.49 8.19 -14.96
N LEU A 120 -2.81 7.99 -14.97
CA LEU A 120 -3.55 7.55 -13.79
C LEU A 120 -3.00 6.23 -13.24
N SER A 121 -2.90 5.19 -14.07
CA SER A 121 -2.37 3.90 -13.64
C SER A 121 -0.92 3.98 -13.12
N GLN A 122 -0.07 4.78 -13.77
CA GLN A 122 1.30 5.04 -13.32
C GLN A 122 1.34 5.66 -11.91
N THR A 123 0.55 6.71 -11.69
CA THR A 123 0.50 7.39 -10.37
C THR A 123 0.04 6.45 -9.26
N VAL A 124 -0.95 5.60 -9.54
CA VAL A 124 -1.47 4.63 -8.58
C VAL A 124 -0.44 3.54 -8.28
N ILE A 125 0.18 2.93 -9.29
CA ILE A 125 1.17 1.86 -9.09
C ILE A 125 2.40 2.37 -8.31
N VAL A 126 2.92 3.54 -8.70
CA VAL A 126 4.08 4.15 -8.04
C VAL A 126 3.73 4.57 -6.61
N GLY A 127 2.62 5.28 -6.43
CA GLY A 127 2.14 5.70 -5.12
C GLY A 127 1.92 4.50 -4.20
N ARG A 128 1.25 3.45 -4.70
CA ARG A 128 1.00 2.21 -3.95
C ARG A 128 2.30 1.62 -3.46
N ALA A 129 3.27 1.39 -4.34
CA ALA A 129 4.48 0.71 -3.92
C ALA A 129 5.34 1.53 -2.95
N VAL A 130 5.48 2.83 -3.19
CA VAL A 130 6.29 3.70 -2.31
C VAL A 130 5.60 3.92 -0.97
N ILE A 131 4.32 4.30 -0.97
CA ILE A 131 3.60 4.63 0.26
C ILE A 131 3.43 3.38 1.12
N LEU A 132 3.00 2.25 0.56
CA LEU A 132 2.78 1.03 1.35
C LEU A 132 4.09 0.51 1.96
N ALA A 133 5.23 0.63 1.26
CA ALA A 133 6.53 0.32 1.85
C ALA A 133 6.82 1.18 3.10
N GLN A 134 6.45 2.46 3.08
CA GLN A 134 6.72 3.40 4.17
C GLN A 134 6.00 3.05 5.48
N LEU A 135 4.89 2.30 5.43
CA LEU A 135 4.15 1.88 6.64
C LEU A 135 5.03 1.08 7.59
N MET A 136 5.94 0.26 7.06
CA MET A 136 6.87 -0.59 7.82
C MET A 136 8.32 -0.13 7.75
N MET A 137 8.55 1.12 7.34
CA MET A 137 9.88 1.76 7.34
C MET A 137 9.96 2.84 8.42
N PRO A 138 11.17 3.10 8.98
CA PRO A 138 11.35 4.22 9.88
C PRO A 138 10.97 5.53 9.20
N LEU A 139 10.50 6.47 10.02
CA LEU A 139 10.26 7.84 9.57
C LEU A 139 11.54 8.47 8.99
N PRO A 140 11.41 9.44 8.07
CA PRO A 140 12.54 10.19 7.56
C PRO A 140 13.35 10.83 8.69
N ARG A 141 14.66 11.03 8.46
CA ARG A 141 15.52 11.70 9.45
C ARG A 141 15.09 13.15 9.60
N LEU A 142 14.93 13.60 10.85
CA LEU A 142 14.45 14.94 11.18
C LEU A 142 15.35 16.06 10.61
N THR A 143 16.66 15.80 10.48
CA THR A 143 17.63 16.75 9.93
C THR A 143 17.49 16.98 8.43
N THR A 144 16.89 16.04 7.69
CA THR A 144 16.71 16.10 6.23
C THR A 144 15.23 16.19 5.84
N PHE A 145 14.32 16.13 6.80
CA PHE A 145 12.89 16.16 6.55
C PHE A 145 12.46 17.60 6.27
N ASN A 146 12.00 17.85 5.04
CA ASN A 146 11.47 19.13 4.60
C ASN A 146 9.93 19.06 4.58
N PRO A 147 9.23 19.73 5.51
CA PRO A 147 7.78 19.69 5.59
C PRO A 147 7.08 20.14 4.30
N SER A 148 7.57 21.21 3.67
CA SER A 148 6.98 21.78 2.46
C SER A 148 7.10 20.82 1.28
N ALA A 149 8.27 20.20 1.10
CA ALA A 149 8.48 19.21 0.04
C ALA A 149 7.60 17.97 0.27
N GLU A 150 7.57 17.44 1.49
CA GLU A 150 6.80 16.23 1.83
C GLU A 150 5.28 16.47 1.77
N THR A 151 4.79 17.68 2.02
CA THR A 151 3.35 17.99 1.86
C THR A 151 2.91 17.93 0.39
N SER A 152 3.79 18.30 -0.55
CA SER A 152 3.51 18.22 -1.99
C SER A 152 3.75 16.84 -2.60
N ARG A 153 4.45 15.97 -1.85
CA ARG A 153 4.82 14.64 -2.30
C ARG A 153 3.56 13.80 -2.46
N PHE A 154 3.37 13.20 -3.63
CA PHE A 154 2.14 12.48 -4.01
C PHE A 154 0.90 13.34 -4.30
N GLY A 155 1.05 14.66 -4.52
CA GLY A 155 -0.05 15.51 -5.01
C GLY A 155 -0.72 14.98 -6.29
N PHE A 156 0.05 14.25 -7.11
CA PHE A 156 -0.46 13.56 -8.30
C PHE A 156 -1.54 12.51 -8.06
N LEU A 157 -1.78 12.06 -6.83
CA LEU A 157 -2.89 11.17 -6.48
C LEU A 157 -4.23 11.91 -6.40
N LEU A 158 -4.21 13.25 -6.29
CA LEU A 158 -5.37 14.09 -6.03
C LEU A 158 -5.97 14.72 -7.29
N TYR A 159 -5.46 14.38 -8.47
CA TYR A 159 -6.05 14.88 -9.72
C TYR A 159 -7.40 14.25 -10.04
N GLY A 160 -8.19 15.03 -10.77
CA GLY A 160 -9.52 14.67 -11.24
C GLY A 160 -10.62 15.20 -10.32
N SER A 161 -11.84 14.87 -10.67
CA SER A 161 -13.01 15.19 -9.87
C SER A 161 -13.02 14.41 -8.56
N LYS A 162 -13.93 14.79 -7.64
CA LYS A 162 -14.11 14.07 -6.38
C LYS A 162 -14.50 12.59 -6.63
N SER A 163 -15.28 12.28 -7.66
CA SER A 163 -15.59 10.88 -7.98
C SER A 163 -14.32 10.11 -8.34
N ASP A 164 -13.43 10.69 -9.15
CA ASP A 164 -12.21 10.05 -9.63
C ASP A 164 -11.21 9.77 -8.50
N ILE A 165 -11.18 10.63 -7.48
CA ILE A 165 -10.27 10.50 -6.33
C ILE A 165 -10.74 9.39 -5.37
N TYR A 166 -12.05 9.17 -5.29
CA TYR A 166 -12.69 8.20 -4.39
C TYR A 166 -13.04 6.87 -5.08
N GLU A 167 -12.83 6.77 -6.39
CA GLU A 167 -13.01 5.53 -7.15
C GLU A 167 -11.93 4.50 -6.78
N ILE A 168 -12.36 3.25 -6.63
CA ILE A 168 -11.52 2.07 -6.41
C ILE A 168 -10.80 1.79 -7.72
N HIS A 169 -9.47 1.89 -7.69
CA HIS A 169 -8.68 1.56 -8.86
C HIS A 169 -8.59 0.04 -9.01
N GLY A 170 -8.98 -0.49 -10.18
CA GLY A 170 -9.21 -1.93 -10.42
C GLY A 170 -8.03 -2.84 -10.08
N GLY A 171 -6.79 -2.35 -10.14
CA GLY A 171 -5.58 -3.10 -9.79
C GLY A 171 -5.14 -3.02 -8.32
N CYS A 172 -5.89 -2.35 -7.44
CA CYS A 172 -5.45 -2.07 -6.06
C CYS A 172 -6.47 -2.44 -4.98
N GLY A 173 -7.76 -2.42 -5.30
CA GLY A 173 -8.83 -2.72 -4.33
C GLY A 173 -9.14 -1.55 -3.37
N PHE A 174 -8.61 -0.36 -3.63
CA PHE A 174 -8.88 0.87 -2.87
C PHE A 174 -8.71 2.13 -3.73
N SER A 175 -9.16 3.26 -3.17
CA SER A 175 -9.15 4.58 -3.80
C SER A 175 -7.83 5.35 -3.63
N LYS A 176 -7.56 6.27 -4.57
CA LYS A 176 -6.41 7.20 -4.47
C LYS A 176 -6.46 8.03 -3.20
N ARG A 177 -7.66 8.44 -2.76
CA ARG A 177 -7.81 9.20 -1.50
C ARG A 177 -7.25 8.43 -0.32
N LEU A 178 -7.59 7.15 -0.19
CA LEU A 178 -7.13 6.30 0.91
C LEU A 178 -5.61 6.18 0.90
N LEU A 179 -5.03 5.94 -0.29
CA LEU A 179 -3.58 5.89 -0.47
C LEU A 179 -2.90 7.18 -0.03
N HIS A 180 -3.47 8.33 -0.41
CA HIS A 180 -2.96 9.63 0.03
C HIS A 180 -3.06 9.79 1.56
N ILE A 181 -4.15 9.34 2.21
CA ILE A 181 -4.26 9.37 3.69
C ILE A 181 -3.11 8.57 4.35
N PHE A 182 -2.74 7.39 3.84
CA PHE A 182 -1.58 6.66 4.36
C PHE A 182 -0.29 7.49 4.33
N SER A 183 -0.06 8.26 3.25
CA SER A 183 1.09 9.17 3.16
C SER A 183 1.00 10.33 4.15
N GLN A 184 -0.20 10.91 4.34
CA GLN A 184 -0.44 12.00 5.30
C GLN A 184 -0.21 11.55 6.74
N VAL A 185 -0.60 10.32 7.09
CA VAL A 185 -0.30 9.72 8.40
C VAL A 185 1.22 9.64 8.62
N ASN A 186 1.98 9.18 7.62
CA ASN A 186 3.44 9.10 7.70
C ASN A 186 4.09 10.49 7.86
N TYR A 187 3.63 11.48 7.08
CA TYR A 187 4.05 12.88 7.19
C TYR A 187 3.79 13.45 8.58
N CYS A 188 2.57 13.33 9.09
CA CYS A 188 2.18 13.83 10.41
C CYS A 188 2.97 13.15 11.54
N SER A 189 3.21 11.84 11.45
CA SER A 189 4.04 11.12 12.42
C SER A 189 5.49 11.63 12.44
N ALA A 190 6.07 11.98 11.29
CA ALA A 190 7.38 12.61 11.22
C ALA A 190 7.35 14.04 11.79
N ARG A 191 6.31 14.83 11.49
CA ARG A 191 6.15 16.20 11.98
C ARG A 191 6.04 16.28 13.50
N ILE A 192 5.30 15.37 14.15
CA ILE A 192 5.24 15.33 15.63
C ILE A 192 6.62 15.07 16.24
N LEU A 193 7.50 14.30 15.58
CA LEU A 193 8.85 14.10 16.07
C LEU A 193 9.76 15.31 15.86
N GLN A 194 9.53 16.07 14.78
CA GLN A 194 10.29 17.29 14.49
C GLN A 194 9.87 18.46 15.37
N GLU A 195 8.57 18.64 15.60
CA GLU A 195 7.97 19.73 16.35
C GLU A 195 6.86 19.19 17.25
N CYS A 196 7.22 18.71 18.45
CA CYS A 196 6.30 18.03 19.35
C CYS A 196 5.23 18.94 19.99
N GLU A 197 5.43 20.26 19.96
CA GLU A 197 4.53 21.25 20.56
C GLU A 197 3.52 21.84 19.56
N THR A 198 3.61 21.47 18.27
CA THR A 198 2.72 22.02 17.26
C THR A 198 1.25 21.63 17.50
N PRO A 199 0.31 22.59 17.52
CA PRO A 199 -1.11 22.27 17.62
C PRO A 199 -1.68 21.75 16.29
N ILE A 200 -0.95 21.92 15.19
CA ILE A 200 -1.43 21.62 13.83
C ILE A 200 -1.59 20.11 13.64
N VAL A 201 -0.62 19.30 14.08
CA VAL A 201 -0.65 17.86 13.81
C VAL A 201 -1.78 17.15 14.55
N PRO A 202 -2.06 17.41 15.85
CA PRO A 202 -3.23 16.83 16.51
C PRO A 202 -4.55 17.13 15.77
N VAL A 203 -4.78 18.40 15.41
CA VAL A 203 -5.97 18.79 14.63
C VAL A 203 -6.02 18.08 13.27
N THR A 204 -4.88 17.99 12.58
CA THR A 204 -4.79 17.28 11.29
C THR A 204 -5.07 15.78 11.47
N ALA A 205 -4.61 15.17 12.57
CA ALA A 205 -4.82 13.77 12.86
C ALA A 205 -6.31 13.45 13.07
N ASP A 206 -7.03 14.32 13.79
CA ASP A 206 -8.48 14.20 13.97
C ASP A 206 -9.22 14.35 12.63
N GLN A 207 -8.83 15.33 11.81
CA GLN A 207 -9.39 15.50 10.46
C GLN A 207 -9.16 14.29 9.55
N LEU A 208 -7.98 13.65 9.64
CA LEU A 208 -7.69 12.43 8.88
C LEU A 208 -8.52 11.24 9.38
N TYR A 209 -8.71 11.14 10.69
CA TYR A 209 -9.55 10.11 11.31
C TYR A 209 -11.02 10.25 10.88
N ASP A 210 -11.58 11.47 10.94
CA ASP A 210 -12.94 11.76 10.48
C ASP A 210 -13.11 11.45 8.99
N GLN A 211 -12.10 11.77 8.19
CA GLN A 211 -12.12 11.43 6.77
C GLN A 211 -12.12 9.92 6.52
N LEU A 212 -11.39 9.13 7.31
CA LEU A 212 -11.42 7.66 7.23
C LEU A 212 -12.77 7.09 7.70
N LEU A 213 -13.36 7.66 8.76
CA LEU A 213 -14.68 7.27 9.25
C LEU A 213 -15.77 7.48 8.19
N GLN A 214 -15.68 8.57 7.44
CA GLN A 214 -16.67 8.95 6.43
C GLN A 214 -16.28 8.50 5.00
N LEU A 215 -15.09 7.92 4.81
CA LEU A 215 -14.58 7.57 3.49
C LEU A 215 -15.53 6.60 2.78
N ARG A 216 -16.09 7.03 1.65
CA ARG A 216 -16.90 6.22 0.74
C ARG A 216 -16.10 5.90 -0.51
N GLN A 217 -15.85 4.63 -0.75
CA GLN A 217 -15.16 4.16 -1.95
C GLN A 217 -16.20 3.52 -2.89
N TRP A 218 -15.99 3.64 -4.20
CA TRP A 218 -16.94 3.16 -5.20
C TRP A 218 -16.21 2.59 -6.42
N SER A 219 -16.88 1.78 -7.24
CA SER A 219 -16.31 1.26 -8.48
C SER A 219 -17.27 1.55 -9.64
N GLY A 220 -16.77 2.20 -10.69
CA GLY A 220 -17.55 2.46 -11.91
C GLY A 220 -18.00 1.20 -12.64
N GLU A 221 -17.42 0.03 -12.33
CA GLU A 221 -17.87 -1.26 -12.87
C GLU A 221 -19.24 -1.67 -12.34
N PHE A 222 -19.63 -1.20 -11.15
CA PHE A 222 -20.80 -1.73 -10.44
C PHE A 222 -21.83 -0.70 -10.00
N ASP A 223 -21.44 0.57 -9.86
CA ASP A 223 -22.29 1.64 -9.31
C ASP A 223 -21.87 3.04 -9.81
N SER A 224 -22.75 4.03 -9.60
CA SER A 224 -22.40 5.44 -9.77
C SER A 224 -21.89 6.07 -8.48
N TRP A 225 -21.12 7.14 -8.61
CA TRP A 225 -20.63 7.93 -7.48
C TRP A 225 -21.76 8.44 -6.57
N ASP A 226 -22.86 8.95 -7.15
CA ASP A 226 -23.99 9.47 -6.37
C ASP A 226 -24.67 8.38 -5.55
N ALA A 227 -24.78 7.17 -6.09
CA ALA A 227 -25.33 6.04 -5.36
C ALA A 227 -24.42 5.63 -4.20
N ALA A 228 -23.09 5.65 -4.39
CA ALA A 228 -22.14 5.29 -3.35
C ALA A 228 -22.09 6.31 -2.19
N LYS A 229 -22.25 7.60 -2.49
CA LYS A 229 -22.21 8.68 -1.49
C LYS A 229 -23.32 8.58 -0.45
N ASN A 230 -24.50 8.08 -0.85
CA ASN A 230 -25.68 8.04 -0.01
C ASN A 230 -25.88 6.69 0.73
N ARG A 231 -24.96 5.74 0.57
CA ARG A 231 -25.06 4.43 1.21
C ARG A 231 -24.50 4.42 2.63
N SER A 232 -25.03 3.51 3.44
CA SER A 232 -24.42 3.07 4.69
C SER A 232 -22.99 2.60 4.48
N GLN A 233 -22.18 2.63 5.55
CA GLN A 233 -20.83 2.10 5.45
C GLN A 233 -20.89 0.57 5.23
N PRO A 234 -20.01 -0.01 4.40
CA PRO A 234 -20.01 -1.46 4.17
C PRO A 234 -19.90 -2.28 5.46
N ILE A 235 -19.18 -1.78 6.47
CA ILE A 235 -19.03 -2.51 7.73
C ILE A 235 -20.37 -2.83 8.44
N GLU A 236 -21.41 -2.02 8.23
CA GLU A 236 -22.70 -2.20 8.88
C GLU A 236 -23.35 -3.54 8.53
N TRP A 237 -23.33 -3.92 7.25
CA TRP A 237 -23.87 -5.21 6.81
C TRP A 237 -22.86 -6.34 7.02
N ILE A 238 -21.55 -6.08 6.91
CA ILE A 238 -20.50 -7.07 7.13
C ILE A 238 -20.53 -7.62 8.56
N ARG A 239 -20.77 -6.77 9.56
CA ARG A 239 -20.95 -7.18 10.96
C ARG A 239 -22.14 -8.12 11.15
N GLN A 240 -23.18 -7.98 10.34
CA GLN A 240 -24.40 -8.79 10.39
C GLN A 240 -24.27 -10.11 9.61
N ALA A 241 -23.23 -10.28 8.80
CA ALA A 241 -23.01 -11.51 8.05
C ALA A 241 -22.80 -12.68 9.02
N GLY A 242 -23.42 -13.82 8.72
CA GLY A 242 -23.28 -15.04 9.52
C GLY A 242 -21.83 -15.55 9.58
N GLU A 243 -21.53 -16.46 10.51
CA GLU A 243 -20.19 -17.04 10.68
C GLU A 243 -19.73 -17.82 9.44
N ASN A 244 -20.65 -18.50 8.75
CA ASN A 244 -20.38 -19.30 7.56
C ASN A 244 -20.59 -18.54 6.24
N TYR A 245 -20.81 -17.23 6.29
CA TYR A 245 -21.05 -16.44 5.09
C TYR A 245 -19.73 -16.23 4.32
N VAL A 246 -19.74 -16.56 3.03
CA VAL A 246 -18.63 -16.29 2.12
C VAL A 246 -19.17 -15.52 0.93
N VAL A 247 -18.53 -14.41 0.59
CA VAL A 247 -18.88 -13.57 -0.56
C VAL A 247 -18.84 -14.39 -1.85
N GLN A 248 -19.89 -14.28 -2.67
CA GLN A 248 -20.01 -14.99 -3.95
C GLN A 248 -20.04 -14.04 -5.17
N GLU A 249 -20.24 -12.73 -4.95
CA GLU A 249 -20.39 -11.75 -6.02
C GLU A 249 -19.15 -10.84 -6.14
N ALA A 250 -18.72 -10.57 -7.37
CA ALA A 250 -17.57 -9.70 -7.65
C ALA A 250 -17.76 -8.27 -7.09
N LYS A 251 -18.99 -7.75 -7.15
CA LYS A 251 -19.38 -6.46 -6.58
C LYS A 251 -19.16 -6.42 -5.07
N GLN A 252 -19.67 -7.44 -4.36
CA GLN A 252 -19.49 -7.57 -2.92
C GLN A 252 -18.01 -7.73 -2.57
N MET A 253 -17.25 -8.52 -3.33
CA MET A 253 -15.82 -8.72 -3.07
C MET A 253 -15.04 -7.41 -3.17
N THR A 254 -15.33 -6.59 -4.19
CA THR A 254 -14.73 -5.26 -4.37
C THR A 254 -15.04 -4.35 -3.18
N VAL A 255 -16.29 -4.34 -2.71
CA VAL A 255 -16.73 -3.53 -1.57
C VAL A 255 -16.09 -3.98 -0.25
N VAL A 256 -16.10 -5.28 0.04
CA VAL A 256 -15.51 -5.85 1.27
C VAL A 256 -13.99 -5.65 1.29
N THR A 257 -13.33 -5.79 0.14
CA THR A 257 -11.90 -5.50 -0.02
C THR A 257 -11.57 -4.04 0.27
N ALA A 258 -12.31 -3.12 -0.34
CA ALA A 258 -12.13 -1.69 -0.11
C ALA A 258 -12.35 -1.31 1.36
N GLU A 259 -13.30 -1.96 2.03
CA GLU A 259 -13.56 -1.74 3.46
C GLU A 259 -12.42 -2.25 4.34
N ALA A 260 -11.85 -3.43 4.04
CA ALA A 260 -10.67 -3.93 4.75
C ALA A 260 -9.48 -2.96 4.62
N TRP A 261 -9.29 -2.35 3.45
CA TRP A 261 -8.30 -1.29 3.26
C TRP A 261 -8.59 -0.04 4.09
N ARG A 262 -9.85 0.41 4.15
CA ARG A 262 -10.25 1.57 4.97
C ARG A 262 -9.96 1.32 6.45
N LEU A 263 -10.32 0.15 6.97
CA LEU A 263 -10.07 -0.27 8.35
C LEU A 263 -8.57 -0.40 8.65
N ALA A 264 -7.78 -0.94 7.73
CA ALA A 264 -6.32 -0.96 7.86
C ALA A 264 -5.74 0.47 7.94
N GLY A 265 -6.29 1.41 7.17
CA GLY A 265 -5.95 2.84 7.27
C GLY A 265 -6.28 3.44 8.64
N MET A 266 -7.46 3.13 9.19
CA MET A 266 -7.87 3.57 10.53
C MET A 266 -6.92 3.05 11.61
N VAL A 267 -6.65 1.74 11.60
CA VAL A 267 -5.77 1.11 12.58
C VAL A 267 -4.34 1.65 12.47
N TYR A 268 -3.84 1.86 11.24
CA TYR A 268 -2.53 2.44 11.01
C TYR A 268 -2.43 3.88 11.57
N LEU A 269 -3.44 4.72 11.32
CA LEU A 269 -3.51 6.06 11.90
C LEU A 269 -3.53 6.01 13.42
N GLN A 270 -4.39 5.17 14.00
CA GLN A 270 -4.51 5.01 15.45
C GLN A 270 -3.18 4.58 16.10
N CYS A 271 -2.52 3.58 15.52
CA CYS A 271 -1.28 3.04 16.08
C CYS A 271 -0.06 3.95 15.85
N ARG A 272 0.08 4.54 14.66
CA ARG A 272 1.28 5.29 14.29
C ARG A 272 1.18 6.78 14.58
N LEU A 273 0.05 7.41 14.26
CA LEU A 273 -0.13 8.85 14.42
C LEU A 273 -0.71 9.20 15.80
N PHE A 274 -1.83 8.61 16.20
CA PHE A 274 -2.35 8.79 17.55
C PHE A 274 -1.51 8.09 18.62
N ARG A 275 -0.56 7.24 18.22
CA ARG A 275 0.32 6.45 19.10
C ARG A 275 -0.44 5.61 20.12
N LEU A 276 -1.64 5.16 19.74
CA LEU A 276 -2.41 4.25 20.57
C LEU A 276 -1.74 2.87 20.55
N PRO A 277 -1.60 2.20 21.70
CA PRO A 277 -1.07 0.85 21.72
C PRO A 277 -2.05 -0.13 21.06
N ARG A 278 -1.55 -1.25 20.52
CA ARG A 278 -2.37 -2.22 19.78
C ARG A 278 -3.48 -2.91 20.61
N ASN A 279 -3.42 -2.81 21.94
CA ASN A 279 -4.44 -3.29 22.88
C ASN A 279 -5.45 -2.21 23.30
N HIS A 280 -5.36 -0.99 22.77
CA HIS A 280 -6.34 0.07 23.01
C HIS A 280 -7.69 -0.32 22.42
N GLN A 281 -8.80 -0.04 23.12
CA GLN A 281 -10.15 -0.48 22.70
C GLN A 281 -10.49 -0.06 21.26
N MET A 282 -10.30 1.22 20.90
CA MET A 282 -10.53 1.72 19.53
C MET A 282 -9.72 0.98 18.44
N VAL A 283 -8.54 0.46 18.79
CA VAL A 283 -7.70 -0.32 17.86
C VAL A 283 -8.26 -1.75 17.77
N VAL A 284 -8.58 -2.35 18.91
CA VAL A 284 -9.12 -3.71 18.99
C VAL A 284 -10.46 -3.82 18.24
N ASP A 285 -11.34 -2.83 18.37
CA ASP A 285 -12.63 -2.79 17.69
C ASP A 285 -12.47 -2.77 16.16
N ASN A 286 -11.60 -1.90 15.64
CA ASN A 286 -11.31 -1.86 14.20
C ASN A 286 -10.58 -3.12 13.71
N ILE A 287 -9.76 -3.75 14.55
CA ILE A 287 -9.14 -5.04 14.24
C ILE A 287 -10.18 -6.16 14.17
N ALA A 288 -11.21 -6.14 15.04
CA ALA A 288 -12.32 -7.09 14.99
C ALA A 288 -13.13 -6.93 13.69
N ASP A 289 -13.45 -5.68 13.32
CA ASP A 289 -14.10 -5.37 12.05
C ASP A 289 -13.25 -5.82 10.84
N LEU A 290 -11.95 -5.59 10.89
CA LEU A 290 -11.02 -6.01 9.84
C LEU A 290 -10.97 -7.53 9.72
N ALA A 291 -10.93 -8.24 10.85
CA ALA A 291 -11.01 -9.70 10.88
C ALA A 291 -12.33 -10.18 10.25
N LYS A 292 -13.45 -9.53 10.56
CA LYS A 292 -14.76 -9.86 9.98
C LYS A 292 -14.80 -9.62 8.47
N CYS A 293 -14.20 -8.54 7.96
CA CYS A 293 -14.06 -8.33 6.52
C CYS A 293 -13.27 -9.46 5.86
N ILE A 294 -12.12 -9.85 6.43
CA ILE A 294 -11.25 -10.87 5.84
C ILE A 294 -11.89 -12.27 5.92
N SER A 295 -12.59 -12.60 7.01
CA SER A 295 -13.17 -13.93 7.21
C SER A 295 -14.24 -14.31 6.19
N ILE A 296 -14.93 -13.32 5.61
CA ILE A 296 -15.99 -13.56 4.62
C ILE A 296 -15.48 -13.51 3.16
N MET A 297 -14.19 -13.18 2.96
CA MET A 297 -13.60 -13.13 1.62
C MET A 297 -13.19 -14.53 1.18
N PRO A 298 -13.48 -14.92 -0.08
CA PRO A 298 -12.88 -16.11 -0.66
C PRO A 298 -11.37 -15.89 -0.87
N THR A 299 -10.60 -16.97 -0.72
CA THR A 299 -9.13 -17.01 -0.93
C THR A 299 -8.74 -17.70 -2.24
N SER A 300 -9.71 -18.12 -3.05
CA SER A 300 -9.52 -18.79 -4.32
C SER A 300 -10.74 -18.60 -5.25
N GLY A 301 -10.61 -19.05 -6.50
CA GLY A 301 -11.69 -18.98 -7.50
C GLY A 301 -11.79 -17.65 -8.25
N PHE A 302 -12.80 -17.52 -9.12
CA PHE A 302 -12.89 -16.43 -10.10
C PHE A 302 -13.13 -15.03 -9.52
N ILE A 303 -13.64 -14.95 -8.30
CA ILE A 303 -13.88 -13.69 -7.60
C ILE A 303 -12.71 -13.31 -6.68
N PHE A 304 -11.71 -14.19 -6.50
CA PHE A 304 -10.45 -13.84 -5.86
C PHE A 304 -9.51 -13.23 -6.90
N THR A 305 -9.37 -11.90 -6.86
CA THR A 305 -8.67 -11.13 -7.90
C THR A 305 -7.36 -10.52 -7.39
N ALA A 306 -6.62 -9.84 -8.26
CA ALA A 306 -5.43 -9.07 -7.91
C ALA A 306 -5.68 -7.93 -6.89
N GLN A 307 -6.95 -7.65 -6.55
CA GLN A 307 -7.33 -6.71 -5.48
C GLN A 307 -7.13 -7.30 -4.07
N ALA A 308 -6.70 -8.56 -3.95
CA ALA A 308 -6.48 -9.25 -2.68
C ALA A 308 -5.81 -8.36 -1.61
N PRO A 309 -6.38 -8.26 -0.40
CA PRO A 309 -5.99 -7.25 0.60
C PRO A 309 -4.75 -7.66 1.40
N LEU A 310 -3.61 -7.84 0.73
CA LEU A 310 -2.37 -8.31 1.36
C LEU A 310 -1.92 -7.46 2.55
N LEU A 311 -1.90 -6.12 2.42
CA LEU A 311 -1.57 -5.25 3.54
C LEU A 311 -2.60 -5.37 4.67
N PRO A 312 -3.92 -5.23 4.44
CA PRO A 312 -4.89 -5.40 5.52
C PRO A 312 -4.75 -6.73 6.29
N VAL A 313 -4.52 -7.85 5.61
CA VAL A 313 -4.29 -9.15 6.26
C VAL A 313 -2.99 -9.15 7.08
N PHE A 314 -1.92 -8.56 6.54
CA PHE A 314 -0.66 -8.40 7.28
C PHE A 314 -0.84 -7.54 8.54
N ILE A 315 -1.57 -6.42 8.45
CA ILE A 315 -1.87 -5.52 9.56
C ILE A 315 -2.71 -6.25 10.64
N LEU A 316 -3.72 -7.02 10.22
CA LEU A 316 -4.50 -7.87 11.13
C LEU A 316 -3.60 -8.81 11.93
N GLY A 317 -2.77 -9.60 11.24
CA GLY A 317 -1.87 -10.54 11.90
C GLY A 317 -0.80 -9.88 12.76
N LEU A 318 -0.31 -8.69 12.36
CA LEU A 318 0.69 -7.93 13.10
C LEU A 318 0.11 -7.36 14.41
N LEU A 319 -1.14 -6.91 14.40
CA LEU A 319 -1.72 -6.13 15.50
C LEU A 319 -2.67 -6.92 16.39
N ALA A 320 -3.11 -8.11 15.97
CA ALA A 320 -3.98 -8.97 16.77
C ALA A 320 -3.41 -9.21 18.19
N THR A 321 -4.19 -8.80 19.19
CA THR A 321 -4.00 -9.11 20.61
C THR A 321 -4.97 -10.19 21.10
N ILE A 322 -6.07 -10.39 20.37
CA ILE A 322 -7.07 -11.42 20.57
C ILE A 322 -6.73 -12.61 19.64
N PRO A 323 -6.57 -13.83 20.16
CA PRO A 323 -6.13 -14.99 19.36
C PRO A 323 -6.98 -15.24 18.11
N GLU A 324 -8.30 -15.09 18.23
CA GLU A 324 -9.28 -15.35 17.17
C GLU A 324 -9.04 -14.44 15.94
N HIS A 325 -8.69 -13.17 16.18
CA HIS A 325 -8.34 -12.24 15.10
C HIS A 325 -7.05 -12.66 14.37
N GLY A 326 -6.08 -13.17 15.12
CA GLY A 326 -4.82 -13.69 14.57
C GLY A 326 -5.02 -14.92 13.69
N LEU A 327 -5.93 -15.82 14.10
CA LEU A 327 -6.27 -17.04 13.33
C LEU A 327 -6.88 -16.71 11.96
N VAL A 328 -7.66 -15.63 11.85
CA VAL A 328 -8.22 -15.19 10.56
C VAL A 328 -7.11 -14.80 9.57
N ALA A 329 -6.11 -14.04 10.02
CA ALA A 329 -4.97 -13.70 9.17
C ALA A 329 -4.14 -14.93 8.80
N ASP A 330 -3.91 -15.83 9.76
CA ASP A 330 -3.16 -17.06 9.55
C ASP A 330 -3.84 -17.95 8.50
N ALA A 331 -5.15 -18.20 8.65
CA ALA A 331 -5.95 -18.98 7.72
C ALA A 331 -5.93 -18.39 6.30
N TRP A 332 -6.05 -17.06 6.17
CA TRP A 332 -5.95 -16.40 4.87
C TRP A 332 -4.59 -16.65 4.19
N PHE A 333 -3.49 -16.49 4.94
CA PHE A 333 -2.14 -16.74 4.40
C PHE A 333 -1.95 -18.19 3.99
N GLN A 334 -2.39 -19.14 4.82
CA GLN A 334 -2.27 -20.57 4.53
C GLN A 334 -3.03 -20.93 3.24
N HIS A 335 -4.31 -20.56 3.14
CA HIS A 335 -5.13 -20.86 1.96
C HIS A 335 -4.58 -20.23 0.67
N VAL A 336 -4.05 -19.00 0.73
CA VAL A 336 -3.48 -18.35 -0.47
C VAL A 336 -2.16 -19.01 -0.91
N ILE A 337 -1.34 -19.47 0.04
CA ILE A 337 -0.05 -20.12 -0.25
C ILE A 337 -0.23 -21.54 -0.80
N GLU A 338 -1.34 -22.22 -0.50
CA GLU A 338 -1.66 -23.52 -1.10
C GLU A 338 -1.74 -23.47 -2.64
N THR A 339 -2.06 -22.29 -3.20
CA THR A 339 -2.03 -22.09 -4.65
C THR A 339 -0.64 -21.59 -5.06
N PRO A 340 0.16 -22.37 -5.82
CA PRO A 340 1.54 -22.02 -6.14
C PRO A 340 1.61 -20.91 -7.20
N VAL A 341 1.38 -19.67 -6.76
CA VAL A 341 1.55 -18.46 -7.58
C VAL A 341 2.64 -17.60 -6.96
N ARG A 342 3.62 -17.27 -7.79
CA ARG A 342 4.72 -16.38 -7.43
C ARG A 342 4.17 -15.01 -7.00
N SER A 343 4.42 -14.64 -5.75
CA SER A 343 3.91 -13.42 -5.14
C SER A 343 4.70 -13.02 -3.90
N SER A 344 4.44 -11.82 -3.38
CA SER A 344 4.96 -11.36 -2.08
C SER A 344 4.36 -12.13 -0.88
N VAL A 345 3.34 -12.96 -1.07
CA VAL A 345 2.56 -13.57 0.03
C VAL A 345 3.41 -14.52 0.89
N PRO A 346 4.11 -15.54 0.34
CA PRO A 346 4.94 -16.43 1.15
C PRO A 346 6.04 -15.74 1.97
N PRO A 347 6.91 -14.88 1.40
CA PRO A 347 7.96 -14.22 2.18
C PRO A 347 7.38 -13.28 3.24
N LEU A 348 6.25 -12.61 2.95
CA LEU A 348 5.61 -11.72 3.91
C LEU A 348 4.99 -12.49 5.09
N TYR A 349 4.35 -13.64 4.84
CA TYR A 349 3.83 -14.49 5.92
C TYR A 349 4.96 -15.04 6.80
N GLN A 350 6.08 -15.45 6.20
CA GLN A 350 7.26 -15.85 6.96
C GLN A 350 7.81 -14.71 7.82
N ALA A 351 7.87 -13.49 7.28
CA ALA A 351 8.25 -12.30 8.04
C ALA A 351 7.27 -12.01 9.19
N LEU A 352 5.96 -12.13 8.95
CA LEU A 352 4.94 -11.95 9.98
C LEU A 352 5.15 -12.93 11.15
N ARG A 353 5.33 -14.23 10.87
CA ARG A 353 5.58 -15.24 11.91
C ARG A 353 6.86 -14.96 12.70
N ARG A 354 7.93 -14.53 12.02
CA ARG A 354 9.16 -14.07 12.70
C ARG A 354 8.88 -12.89 13.60
N ILE A 355 8.19 -11.86 13.12
CA ILE A 355 7.82 -10.67 13.90
C ILE A 355 7.03 -11.07 15.15
N GLN A 356 5.99 -11.88 15.00
CA GLN A 356 5.16 -12.37 16.11
C GLN A 356 5.97 -13.13 17.18
N SER A 357 6.98 -13.91 16.77
CA SER A 357 7.82 -14.69 17.71
C SER A 357 8.59 -13.83 18.72
N TRP A 358 8.83 -12.55 18.40
CA TRP A 358 9.65 -11.66 19.23
C TRP A 358 8.95 -10.37 19.66
N MET A 359 7.89 -9.93 18.98
CA MET A 359 7.26 -8.62 19.16
C MET A 359 6.91 -8.34 20.62
N ASN A 360 6.19 -9.25 21.29
CA ASN A 360 5.79 -9.07 22.69
C ASN A 360 6.98 -8.97 23.65
N ARG A 361 8.15 -9.53 23.30
CA ARG A 361 9.36 -9.51 24.13
C ARG A 361 10.24 -8.28 23.90
N LYS A 362 10.17 -7.65 22.72
CA LYS A 362 11.17 -6.68 22.25
C LYS A 362 10.59 -5.33 21.86
N ALA A 363 9.28 -5.28 21.64
CA ALA A 363 8.45 -4.10 21.56
C ALA A 363 7.19 -4.35 22.42
N PRO A 364 7.35 -4.51 23.75
CA PRO A 364 6.22 -4.81 24.63
C PRO A 364 5.16 -3.73 24.49
N VAL A 365 3.90 -4.17 24.46
CA VAL A 365 2.77 -3.25 24.42
C VAL A 365 2.71 -2.52 25.77
N PRO A 366 2.60 -1.19 25.78
CA PRO A 366 2.38 -0.45 27.02
C PRO A 366 1.19 -1.03 27.78
N ALA A 367 1.27 -1.04 29.11
CA ALA A 367 0.08 -1.29 29.92
C ALA A 367 -1.02 -0.31 29.51
N LEU A 368 -2.28 -0.74 29.58
CA LEU A 368 -3.42 0.17 29.42
C LEU A 368 -3.33 1.23 30.52
N SER A 369 -2.62 2.33 30.25
CA SER A 369 -2.84 3.55 30.98
C SER A 369 -4.26 3.96 30.62
N THR A 370 -5.17 3.94 31.60
CA THR A 370 -6.33 4.82 31.60
C THR A 370 -5.83 6.17 31.10
N GLU A 371 -6.32 6.57 29.93
CA GLU A 371 -5.85 7.65 29.06
C GLU A 371 -4.89 8.62 29.74
N PRO A 372 -3.66 8.82 29.25
CA PRO A 372 -3.00 10.03 29.66
C PRO A 372 -3.75 11.15 28.92
N ASP A 373 -4.38 12.05 29.67
CA ASP A 373 -4.78 13.43 29.30
C ASP A 373 -3.64 14.25 28.64
N CYS A 374 -2.59 13.59 28.17
CA CYS A 374 -1.41 14.14 27.55
C CYS A 374 -1.58 14.15 26.02
N GLY A 375 -1.08 15.22 25.40
CA GLY A 375 -1.07 15.34 23.95
C GLY A 375 -0.33 14.19 23.25
N ILE A 376 -0.70 13.93 22.00
CA ILE A 376 -0.20 12.81 21.17
C ILE A 376 1.32 12.66 21.23
N ALA A 377 2.06 13.77 21.19
CA ALA A 377 3.52 13.78 21.19
C ALA A 377 4.16 13.16 22.45
N LYS A 378 3.45 13.17 23.58
CA LYS A 378 3.90 12.61 24.88
C LYS A 378 3.64 11.11 25.00
N ARG A 379 2.77 10.54 24.16
CA ARG A 379 2.48 9.11 24.13
C ARG A 379 3.67 8.32 23.61
N GLN A 380 3.90 7.12 24.14
CA GLN A 380 4.97 6.24 23.70
C GLN A 380 4.77 5.86 22.22
N PRO A 381 5.75 6.08 21.32
CA PRO A 381 5.64 5.74 19.90
C PRO A 381 5.89 4.24 19.67
N TRP A 382 4.96 3.38 20.13
CA TRP A 382 5.11 1.91 20.05
C TRP A 382 5.33 1.43 18.60
N TRP A 383 4.62 2.01 17.62
CA TRP A 383 4.81 1.67 16.20
C TRP A 383 6.26 1.87 15.74
N GLU A 384 6.86 3.02 16.08
CA GLU A 384 8.26 3.32 15.70
C GLU A 384 9.26 2.41 16.40
N LEU A 385 8.99 2.02 17.65
CA LEU A 385 9.78 1.00 18.34
C LEU A 385 9.71 -0.33 17.59
N MET A 386 8.51 -0.81 17.24
CA MET A 386 8.30 -2.05 16.50
C MET A 386 9.00 -1.99 15.13
N VAL A 387 8.79 -0.93 14.35
CA VAL A 387 9.43 -0.71 13.04
C VAL A 387 10.96 -0.67 13.16
N SER A 388 11.51 -0.09 14.23
CA SER A 388 12.96 -0.11 14.46
C SER A 388 13.52 -1.53 14.64
N LYS A 389 12.75 -2.44 15.27
CA LYS A 389 13.13 -3.85 15.45
C LYS A 389 12.97 -4.64 14.16
N VAL A 390 11.89 -4.42 13.39
CA VAL A 390 11.74 -4.95 12.03
C VAL A 390 12.93 -4.50 11.17
N LYS A 391 13.28 -3.21 11.23
CA LYS A 391 14.48 -2.68 10.57
C LYS A 391 15.78 -3.27 11.12
N LYS A 392 15.82 -3.88 12.30
CA LYS A 392 17.04 -4.52 12.79
C LYS A 392 17.13 -6.00 12.36
N TRP A 393 16.00 -6.70 12.30
CA TRP A 393 15.98 -8.16 12.29
C TRP A 393 15.45 -8.81 11.02
N GLU A 394 14.69 -8.09 10.21
CA GLU A 394 14.29 -8.62 8.90
C GLU A 394 15.40 -8.41 7.87
N ASN A 395 15.60 -9.39 6.99
CA ASN A 395 16.70 -9.39 6.02
C ASN A 395 16.44 -8.47 4.82
N GLU A 396 15.20 -8.06 4.60
CA GLU A 396 14.77 -7.20 3.50
C GLU A 396 13.79 -6.13 3.96
N VAL A 397 13.47 -5.17 3.09
CA VAL A 397 12.32 -4.29 3.27
C VAL A 397 11.06 -5.08 2.94
N LEU A 398 10.07 -5.04 3.83
CA LEU A 398 8.81 -5.75 3.63
C LEU A 398 8.08 -5.23 2.38
N CYS A 399 7.81 -6.13 1.43
CA CYS A 399 7.07 -5.82 0.22
C CYS A 399 5.57 -6.06 0.47
N LEU A 400 4.83 -4.96 0.66
CA LEU A 400 3.40 -4.96 1.02
C LEU A 400 2.49 -4.76 -0.21
N THR A 401 3.04 -5.02 -1.39
CA THR A 401 2.40 -4.88 -2.70
C THR A 401 2.21 -6.19 -3.43
#